data_AF-A0A1F6ZJT9-F1
#
_entry.id   AF-A0A1F6ZJT9-F1
#
_cell.length_a   1.000
_cell.length_b   1.000
_cell.length_c   1.000
_cell.angle_alpha   90.00
_cell.angle_beta   90.00
_cell.angle_gamma   90.00
#
_symmetry.space_group_name_H-M   'P 1'
#
loop_
_entity.id
_entity.type
_entity.pdbx_description
1 polymer ?
#
loop_
_entity_poly.entity_id
_entity_poly.type
_entity_poly.pdbx_seq_one_letter_code
_entity_poly.pdbx_strand_id
1 'polypeptide(L)'
;MPVRLDALKFGIAGGILGALFVLLITVAAMYGLFEKSAGLIVDMYGIFGYDLSVLGICLGAIYGFVDCFIFFCLLAGLYNWLT
;
A
#
# COMPACT_ATOMS: atom_id res chain seq x y z
N MET A 1 -29.34 2.51 -13.32
CA MET A 1 -28.57 1.33 -12.88
C MET A 1 -27.53 1.82 -11.88
N PRO A 2 -27.36 1.17 -10.72
CA PRO A 2 -26.25 1.50 -9.83
C PRO A 2 -24.92 1.32 -10.58
N VAL A 3 -24.02 2.29 -10.46
CA VAL A 3 -22.70 2.23 -11.08
C VAL A 3 -21.88 1.22 -10.29
N ARG A 4 -21.58 0.06 -10.92
CA ARG A 4 -20.70 -0.94 -10.32
C ARG A 4 -19.25 -0.51 -10.43
N LEU A 5 -18.50 -0.67 -9.34
CA LEU A 5 -17.05 -0.52 -9.35
C LEU A 5 -16.41 -1.72 -10.06
N ASP A 6 -15.52 -1.45 -11.01
CA ASP A 6 -14.64 -2.45 -11.58
C ASP A 6 -13.56 -2.80 -10.55
N ALA A 7 -13.68 -3.97 -9.92
CA ALA A 7 -12.82 -4.37 -8.81
C ALA A 7 -11.34 -4.44 -9.21
N LEU A 8 -11.03 -4.85 -10.45
CA LEU A 8 -9.66 -4.94 -10.92
C LEU A 8 -9.06 -3.55 -11.10
N LYS A 9 -9.77 -2.63 -11.78
CA LYS A 9 -9.28 -1.26 -11.98
C LYS A 9 -9.15 -0.51 -10.67
N PHE A 10 -10.11 -0.68 -9.76
CA PHE A 10 -10.07 -0.05 -8.45
C PHE A 10 -8.95 -0.63 -7.58
N GLY A 11 -8.75 -1.95 -7.62
CA GLY A 11 -7.61 -2.62 -7.01
C GLY A 11 -6.27 -2.09 -7.52
N ILE A 12 -6.07 -2.01 -8.84
CA ILE A 12 -4.83 -1.48 -9.44
C ILE A 12 -4.59 -0.04 -8.97
N ALA A 13 -5.62 0.80 -8.96
CA ALA A 13 -5.51 2.16 -8.45
C ALA A 13 -5.11 2.19 -6.96
N GLY A 14 -5.73 1.34 -6.14
CA GLY A 14 -5.38 1.16 -4.73
C GLY A 14 -3.92 0.71 -4.55
N GLY A 15 -3.48 -0.27 -5.32
CA GLY A 15 -2.09 -0.76 -5.29
C GLY A 15 -1.09 0.33 -5.67
N ILE A 16 -1.34 1.08 -6.74
CA ILE A 16 -0.45 2.19 -7.14
C ILE A 16 -0.35 3.24 -6.02
N LEU A 17 -1.48 3.59 -5.39
CA LEU A 17 -1.50 4.51 -4.26
C LEU A 17 -0.74 3.96 -3.04
N GLY A 18 -0.94 2.68 -2.71
CA GLY A 18 -0.22 2.01 -1.62
C GLY A 18 1.29 1.98 -1.83
N ALA A 19 1.72 1.62 -3.04
CA ALA A 19 3.13 1.63 -3.42
C ALA A 19 3.75 3.02 -3.26
N LEU A 20 3.07 4.05 -3.77
CA LEU A 20 3.53 5.44 -3.69
C LEU A 20 3.58 5.92 -2.24
N PHE A 21 2.60 5.57 -1.42
CA PHE A 21 2.54 5.95 -0.02
C PHE A 21 3.70 5.36 0.78
N VAL A 22 3.94 4.05 0.65
CA VAL A 22 5.06 3.38 1.32
C VAL A 22 6.39 3.93 0.84
N LEU A 23 6.55 4.17 -0.46
CA LEU A 23 7.75 4.80 -1.02
C LEU A 23 8.00 6.17 -0.39
N LEU A 24 6.99 7.06 -0.36
CA LEU A 24 7.14 8.42 0.17
C LEU A 24 7.45 8.42 1.67
N ILE A 25 6.81 7.56 2.46
CA ILE A 25 7.10 7.43 3.90
C ILE A 25 8.51 6.90 4.12
N THR A 26 8.92 5.87 3.38
CA THR A 26 10.27 5.29 3.50
C THR A 26 11.33 6.34 3.18
N VAL A 27 11.17 7.07 2.07
CA VAL A 27 12.08 8.17 1.67
C VAL A 27 12.11 9.25 2.74
N ALA A 28 10.97 9.71 3.23
CA ALA A 28 10.92 10.75 4.25
C ALA A 28 11.58 10.31 5.58
N ALA A 29 11.41 9.04 5.96
CA ALA A 29 12.02 8.45 7.14
C ALA A 29 13.54 8.33 7.05
N MET A 30 14.10 8.14 5.84
CA MET A 30 15.55 8.22 5.64
C MET A 30 16.13 9.61 5.95
N TYR A 31 15.29 10.66 5.99
CA TYR A 31 15.67 12.01 6.41
C TYR A 31 15.20 12.36 7.84
N GLY A 32 14.77 11.37 8.64
CA GLY A 32 14.31 11.57 10.03
C GLY A 32 12.88 12.11 10.16
N LEU A 33 12.06 12.01 9.11
CA LEU A 33 10.65 12.44 9.14
C LEU A 33 9.71 11.24 9.23
N PHE A 34 8.56 11.39 9.91
CA PHE A 34 7.52 10.35 10.00
C PHE A 34 8.00 9.00 10.56
N GLU A 35 9.00 8.99 11.45
CA GLU A 35 9.60 7.77 12.02
C GLU A 35 8.58 6.80 12.61
N LYS A 36 7.53 7.30 13.28
CA LYS A 36 6.46 6.45 13.82
C LYS A 36 5.66 5.73 12.74
N SER A 37 5.34 6.42 11.64
CA SER A 37 4.62 5.82 10.52
C SER A 37 5.48 4.80 9.79
N ALA A 38 6.76 5.13 9.58
CA ALA A 38 7.73 4.20 8.99
C ALA A 38 7.97 2.98 9.89
N GLY A 39 7.98 3.17 11.22
CA GLY A 39 8.06 2.09 12.20
C GLY A 39 6.94 1.06 12.05
N LEU A 40 5.70 1.49 11.81
CA LEU A 40 4.60 0.56 11.53
C LEU A 40 4.85 -0.28 10.26
N ILE A 41 5.43 0.32 9.22
CA ILE A 41 5.75 -0.39 7.98
C ILE A 41 6.88 -1.41 8.23
N VAL A 42 7.89 -1.03 9.04
CA VAL A 42 8.94 -1.96 9.49
C VAL A 42 8.35 -3.09 10.33
N ASP A 43 7.41 -2.82 11.22
CA ASP A 43 6.77 -3.86 12.03
C ASP A 43 5.98 -4.85 11.16
N MET A 44 5.32 -4.34 10.11
CA MET A 44 4.55 -5.18 9.18
C MET A 44 5.43 -6.02 8.26
N TYR A 45 6.47 -5.44 7.67
CA TYR A 45 7.22 -6.05 6.58
C TYR A 45 8.69 -6.36 6.89
N GLY A 46 9.19 -5.98 8.05
CA GLY A 46 10.59 -6.20 8.44
C GLY A 46 10.98 -7.68 8.48
N ILE A 47 10.04 -8.54 8.86
CA ILE A 47 10.20 -10.00 8.81
C ILE A 47 10.41 -10.52 7.38
N PHE A 48 9.99 -9.76 6.37
CA PHE A 48 10.15 -10.05 4.94
C PHE A 48 11.30 -9.24 4.31
N GLY A 49 12.22 -8.72 5.13
CA GLY A 49 13.43 -8.04 4.68
C GLY A 49 13.24 -6.57 4.30
N TYR A 50 12.10 -5.96 4.61
CA TYR A 50 11.95 -4.51 4.49
C TYR A 50 12.75 -3.78 5.57
N ASP A 51 13.42 -2.71 5.19
CA ASP A 51 14.12 -1.79 6.08
C ASP A 51 14.02 -0.34 5.58
N LEU A 52 14.54 0.62 6.34
CA LEU A 52 14.58 2.03 5.92
C LEU A 52 15.81 2.32 5.05
N SER A 53 15.91 1.63 3.92
CA SER A 53 16.98 1.76 2.95
C SER A 53 16.46 1.91 1.53
N VAL A 54 17.36 2.14 0.57
CA VAL A 54 17.02 2.18 -0.86
C VAL A 54 16.44 0.83 -1.34
N LEU A 55 16.94 -0.29 -0.83
CA LEU A 55 16.37 -1.61 -1.15
C LEU A 55 14.99 -1.79 -0.50
N GLY A 56 14.84 -1.30 0.74
CA GLY A 56 13.57 -1.24 1.44
C GLY A 56 12.52 -0.41 0.71
N ILE A 57 12.88 0.66 0.02
CA ILE A 57 11.94 1.42 -0.84
C ILE A 57 11.35 0.51 -1.93
N CYS A 58 12.18 -0.27 -2.62
CA CYS A 58 11.71 -1.17 -3.68
C CYS A 58 10.81 -2.27 -3.12
N LEU A 59 11.22 -2.92 -2.02
CA LEU A 59 10.43 -3.97 -1.37
C LEU A 59 9.11 -3.42 -0.81
N GLY A 60 9.17 -2.29 -0.12
CA GLY A 60 8.02 -1.61 0.47
C GLY A 60 7.03 -1.14 -0.59
N ALA A 61 7.49 -0.66 -1.75
CA ALA A 61 6.60 -0.31 -2.86
C ALA A 61 5.85 -1.56 -3.39
N ILE A 62 6.51 -2.71 -3.47
CA ILE A 62 5.88 -3.97 -3.89
C ILE A 62 4.87 -4.43 -2.82
N TYR A 63 5.25 -4.43 -1.54
CA TYR A 63 4.37 -4.85 -0.45
C TYR A 63 3.16 -3.93 -0.32
N GLY A 64 3.38 -2.62 -0.34
CA GLY A 64 2.31 -1.62 -0.36
C GLY A 64 1.40 -1.73 -1.58
N PHE A 65 1.95 -2.09 -2.75
CA PHE A 65 1.13 -2.38 -3.92
C PHE A 65 0.20 -3.55 -3.68
N VAL A 66 0.75 -4.69 -3.25
CA VAL A 66 -0.01 -5.93 -3.09
C VAL A 66 -1.11 -5.78 -2.04
N ASP A 67 -0.79 -5.22 -0.87
CA ASP A 67 -1.76 -5.09 0.21
C ASP A 67 -2.89 -4.13 -0.16
N CYS A 68 -2.56 -2.95 -0.69
CA CYS A 68 -3.61 -2.01 -1.11
C CYS A 68 -4.36 -2.51 -2.34
N PHE A 69 -3.73 -3.26 -3.26
CA PHE A 69 -4.42 -3.89 -4.38
C PHE A 69 -5.51 -4.85 -3.89
N ILE A 70 -5.16 -5.75 -2.96
CA ILE A 70 -6.09 -6.73 -2.38
C ILE A 70 -7.18 -5.99 -1.60
N PHE A 71 -6.81 -5.05 -0.74
CA PHE A 71 -7.76 -4.30 0.09
C PHE A 71 -8.80 -3.56 -0.76
N PHE A 72 -8.36 -2.89 -1.83
CA PHE A 72 -9.27 -2.16 -2.71
C PHE A 72 -10.09 -3.10 -3.61
N CYS A 73 -9.56 -4.23 -4.07
CA CYS A 73 -10.36 -5.26 -4.73
C CYS A 73 -11.51 -5.74 -3.84
N LEU A 74 -11.21 -6.04 -2.57
CA LEU A 74 -12.21 -6.45 -1.58
C LEU A 74 -13.22 -5.35 -1.30
N LEU A 75 -12.76 -4.10 -1.17
CA LEU A 75 -13.63 -2.94 -0.95
C LEU A 75 -14.59 -2.71 -2.12
N ALA A 76 -14.13 -2.83 -3.37
CA ALA A 76 -15.00 -2.76 -4.54
C ALA A 76 -16.02 -3.90 -4.57
N GLY A 77 -15.61 -5.12 -4.22
CA GLY A 77 -16.53 -6.26 -4.07
C GLY A 77 -17.61 -6.02 -3.02
N LEU A 78 -17.21 -5.52 -1.84
CA LEU A 78 -18.13 -5.17 -0.76
C LEU A 78 -19.09 -4.04 -1.16
N TYR A 79 -18.57 -2.98 -1.79
CA TYR A 79 -19.39 -1.87 -2.29
C TYR A 79 -20.47 -2.38 -3.26
N ASN A 80 -20.05 -3.17 -4.26
CA ASN A 80 -20.96 -3.75 -5.25
C ASN A 80 -21.99 -4.73 -4.65
N TRP A 81 -21.70 -5.33 -3.49
CA TRP A 81 -22.65 -6.19 -2.79
C TRP A 81 -23.71 -5.38 -2.02
N LEU A 82 -23.36 -4.19 -1.55
CA LEU A 82 -24.25 -3.31 -0.79
C LEU A 82 -25.12 -2.39 -1.69
N THR A 83 -24.82 -2.31 -2.99
CA THR A 83 -25.54 -1.46 -3.98
C THR A 83 -26.27 -2.27 -5.05
#